data_AF-A0A374VYI3-F1
#
_entry.id   AF-A0A374VYI3-F1
#
_cell.length_a   1.000
_cell.length_b   1.000
_cell.length_c   1.000
_cell.angle_alpha   90.00
_cell.angle_beta   90.00
_cell.angle_gamma   90.00
#
_symmetry.space_group_name_H-M   'P 1'
#
loop_
_entity.id
_entity.type
_entity.pdbx_description
1 polymer ?
#
loop_
_entity_poly.entity_id
_entity_poly.type
_entity_poly.pdbx_seq_one_letter_code
_entity_poly.pdbx_strand_id
1 'polypeptide(L)'
;MKSIYTCPYCGAKSFNPWKKAFAGGLRTKGKVCMECGQHCVNGVASMIFSAVVYIAALVVVLLVYFKGNSNWDYVYMVGAVAAAFVLCRLFDAFFGPLVKPIRNDVLS
;
A
#
# COMPACT_ATOMS: atom_id res chain seq x y z
N MET A 1 -8.60 18.91 2.87
CA MET A 1 -8.63 17.67 3.69
C MET A 1 -7.68 17.84 4.86
N LYS A 2 -8.16 17.75 6.11
CA LYS A 2 -7.28 17.83 7.28
C LYS A 2 -6.35 16.61 7.27
N SER A 3 -5.04 16.84 7.36
CA SER A 3 -4.04 15.80 7.53
C SER A 3 -4.29 15.10 8.88
N ILE A 4 -4.41 13.77 8.85
CA ILE A 4 -4.71 12.98 10.06
C ILE A 4 -3.43 12.32 10.58
N TYR A 5 -2.52 11.97 9.67
CA TYR A 5 -1.33 11.20 9.98
C TYR A 5 -0.12 12.07 10.31
N THR A 6 0.52 11.72 11.41
CA THR A 6 1.72 12.37 11.92
C THR A 6 2.96 11.90 11.17
N CYS A 7 3.84 12.85 10.84
CA CYS A 7 5.14 12.55 10.29
C CYS A 7 6.08 12.02 11.40
N PRO A 8 6.79 10.89 11.18
CA PRO A 8 7.75 10.34 12.15
C PRO A 8 9.03 11.17 12.32
N TYR A 9 9.23 12.23 11.53
CA TYR A 9 10.36 13.15 11.65
C TYR A 9 10.00 14.39 12.46
N CYS A 10 8.99 15.15 12.03
CA CYS A 10 8.63 16.44 12.64
C CYS A 10 7.40 16.39 13.56
N GLY A 11 6.70 15.26 13.66
CA GLY A 11 5.48 15.12 14.47
C GLY A 11 4.25 15.85 13.89
N ALA A 12 4.43 16.73 12.91
CA ALA A 12 3.34 17.45 12.28
C ALA A 12 2.40 16.52 11.49
N LYS A 13 1.12 16.86 11.47
CA LYS A 13 0.14 16.18 10.62
C LYS A 13 0.28 16.72 9.20
N SER A 14 0.85 15.94 8.29
CA SER A 14 1.18 16.43 6.93
C SER A 14 0.69 15.51 5.80
N PHE A 15 0.15 14.33 6.12
CA PHE A 15 -0.29 13.36 5.12
C PHE A 15 -1.82 13.26 5.09
N ASN A 16 -2.38 13.35 3.88
CA ASN A 16 -3.77 13.01 3.62
C ASN A 16 -3.90 11.48 3.34
N PRO A 17 -5.10 10.90 3.47
CA PRO A 17 -5.30 9.45 3.26
C PRO A 17 -4.83 8.96 1.89
N TRP A 18 -5.05 9.78 0.85
CA TRP A 18 -4.61 9.47 -0.50
C TRP A 18 -3.08 9.41 -0.61
N LYS A 19 -2.35 10.43 -0.15
CA LYS A 19 -0.89 10.45 -0.19
C LYS A 19 -0.28 9.32 0.64
N LYS A 20 -0.95 8.91 1.72
CA LYS A 20 -0.58 7.73 2.52
C LYS A 20 -0.81 6.41 1.79
N ALA A 21 -1.94 6.24 1.10
CA ALA A 21 -2.23 5.08 0.25
C ALA A 21 -1.14 4.84 -0.81
N PHE A 22 -0.46 5.91 -1.23
CA PHE A 22 0.63 5.89 -2.20
C PHE A 22 2.01 6.15 -1.60
N ALA A 23 2.16 6.10 -0.27
CA ALA A 23 3.46 6.16 0.38
C ALA A 23 4.31 4.93 0.08
N GLY A 24 3.68 3.76 -0.13
CA GLY A 24 4.39 2.51 -0.39
C GLY A 24 5.16 2.02 0.83
N GLY A 25 5.82 0.87 0.72
CA GLY A 25 6.57 0.28 1.84
C GLY A 25 8.00 0.81 1.99
N LEU A 26 8.69 0.36 3.04
CA LEU A 26 10.10 0.62 3.39
C LEU A 26 11.13 0.51 2.25
N ARG A 27 10.86 -0.29 1.22
CA ARG A 27 11.75 -0.46 0.05
C ARG A 27 11.51 0.59 -1.04
N THR A 28 10.47 1.41 -0.89
CA THR A 28 10.12 2.47 -1.85
C THR A 28 10.71 3.80 -1.40
N LYS A 29 10.74 4.79 -2.29
CA LYS A 29 11.17 6.15 -1.94
C LYS A 29 10.20 6.86 -0.99
N GLY A 30 9.02 6.31 -0.72
CA GLY A 30 8.06 7.01 0.13
C GLY A 30 7.40 8.22 -0.53
N LYS A 31 6.69 8.99 0.29
CA LYS A 31 6.15 10.31 -0.06
C LYS A 31 6.71 11.37 0.87
N VAL A 32 6.96 12.54 0.30
CA VAL A 32 7.53 13.70 1.00
C VAL A 32 6.52 14.29 1.98
N CYS A 33 6.95 14.56 3.21
CA CYS A 33 6.22 15.36 4.20
C CYS A 33 6.13 16.81 3.72
N MET A 34 4.94 17.41 3.76
CA MET A 34 4.74 18.80 3.30
C MET A 34 5.44 19.83 4.20
N GLU A 35 5.69 19.49 5.47
CA GLU A 35 6.26 20.41 6.46
C GLU A 35 7.79 20.33 6.54
N CYS A 36 8.35 19.12 6.63
CA CYS A 36 9.80 18.93 6.83
C CYS A 36 10.56 18.47 5.58
N GLY A 37 9.89 18.24 4.45
CA GLY A 37 10.54 17.78 3.22
C GLY A 37 11.06 16.33 3.27
N GLN A 38 11.00 15.66 4.42
CA GLN A 38 11.49 14.29 4.58
C GLN A 38 10.53 13.26 4.00
N HIS A 39 11.06 12.17 3.46
CA HIS A 39 10.25 11.09 2.91
C HIS A 39 9.77 10.13 4.00
N CYS A 40 8.50 9.72 3.89
CA CYS A 40 7.87 8.77 4.81
C CYS A 40 7.22 7.62 4.02
N VAL A 41 7.16 6.44 4.63
CA VAL A 41 6.63 5.20 4.03
C VAL A 41 5.62 4.55 4.97
N ASN A 42 4.83 3.62 4.46
CA ASN A 42 3.99 2.75 5.27
C ASN A 42 4.84 1.71 6.01
N GLY A 43 4.45 1.43 7.24
CA GLY A 43 5.15 0.49 8.12
C GLY A 43 5.05 -0.98 7.72
N VAL A 44 5.73 -1.82 8.50
CA VAL A 44 5.79 -3.28 8.28
C VAL A 44 4.40 -3.93 8.25
N ALA A 45 3.46 -3.46 9.07
CA ALA A 45 2.09 -4.00 9.11
C ALA A 45 1.37 -3.90 7.76
N SER A 46 1.55 -2.78 7.04
CA SER A 46 1.00 -2.58 5.69
C SER A 46 1.62 -3.53 4.66
N MET A 47 2.93 -3.82 4.79
CA MET A 47 3.58 -4.81 3.94
C MET A 47 3.04 -6.22 4.17
N ILE A 48 2.92 -6.63 5.44
CA ILE A 48 2.42 -7.97 5.79
C ILE A 48 1.00 -8.12 5.25
N PHE A 49 0.13 -7.14 5.49
CA PHE A 49 -1.24 -7.15 4.96
C PHE A 49 -1.25 -7.28 3.42
N SER A 50 -0.48 -6.42 2.74
CA SER A 50 -0.42 -6.45 1.27
C SER A 50 0.08 -7.81 0.76
N ALA A 51 1.10 -8.39 1.39
CA ALA A 51 1.62 -9.70 1.00
C ALA A 51 0.57 -10.80 1.16
N VAL A 52 -0.12 -10.86 2.29
CA VAL A 52 -1.19 -11.85 2.53
C VAL A 52 -2.32 -11.70 1.51
N VAL A 53 -2.76 -10.47 1.23
CA VAL A 53 -3.85 -10.21 0.26
C VAL A 53 -3.43 -10.61 -1.16
N TYR A 54 -2.20 -10.30 -1.59
CA TYR A 54 -1.74 -10.69 -2.92
C TYR A 54 -1.50 -12.21 -3.04
N ILE A 55 -1.05 -12.89 -1.99
CA ILE A 55 -0.96 -14.35 -1.97
C ILE A 55 -2.36 -14.97 -2.10
N ALA A 56 -3.34 -14.47 -1.35
CA ALA A 56 -4.72 -14.93 -1.46
C ALA A 56 -5.29 -14.69 -2.87
N ALA A 57 -5.03 -13.52 -3.46
CA ALA A 57 -5.45 -13.20 -4.82
C ALA A 57 -4.80 -14.15 -5.86
N LEU A 58 -3.53 -14.48 -5.68
CA LEU A 58 -2.83 -15.44 -6.53
C LEU A 58 -3.44 -16.84 -6.43
N VAL A 59 -3.78 -17.30 -5.22
CA VAL A 59 -4.49 -18.58 -5.04
C VAL A 59 -5.84 -18.56 -5.77
N VAL A 60 -6.62 -17.48 -5.64
CA VAL A 60 -7.91 -17.34 -6.35
C VAL A 60 -7.71 -17.39 -7.86
N VAL A 61 -6.71 -16.67 -8.39
CA VAL A 61 -6.39 -16.69 -9.82
C VAL A 61 -6.02 -18.10 -10.29
N LEU A 62 -5.19 -18.82 -9.54
CA LEU A 62 -4.84 -20.20 -9.88
C LEU A 62 -6.06 -21.12 -9.85
N LEU A 63 -6.95 -20.98 -8.86
CA LEU A 63 -8.19 -21.76 -8.80
C LEU A 63 -9.11 -21.49 -9.99
N VAL A 64 -9.30 -20.22 -10.35
CA VAL A 64 -10.09 -19.83 -11.53
C VAL A 64 -9.42 -20.33 -12.82
N TYR A 65 -8.09 -20.28 -12.91
CA TYR A 65 -7.37 -20.75 -14.09
C TYR A 65 -7.48 -22.28 -14.27
N PHE A 66 -7.31 -23.06 -13.20
CA PHE A 66 -7.33 -24.53 -13.30
C PHE A 66 -8.73 -25.14 -13.32
N LYS A 67 -9.72 -24.48 -12.72
CA LYS A 67 -11.09 -25.00 -12.57
C LYS A 67 -12.12 -24.25 -13.42
N GLY A 68 -11.72 -23.13 -14.02
CA GLY A 68 -12.53 -22.35 -14.93
C GLY A 68 -12.84 -23.11 -16.21
N ASN A 69 -14.04 -22.88 -16.73
CA ASN A 69 -14.53 -23.45 -17.98
C ASN A 69 -15.36 -22.44 -18.78
N SER A 70 -15.23 -21.14 -18.46
CA SER A 70 -16.02 -20.06 -19.02
C SER A 70 -15.12 -18.94 -19.54
N ASN A 71 -15.54 -18.27 -20.62
CA ASN A 71 -14.81 -17.10 -21.14
C ASN A 71 -14.77 -15.93 -20.15
N TRP A 72 -15.65 -15.92 -19.14
CA TRP A 72 -15.66 -14.90 -18.08
C TRP A 72 -14.54 -15.10 -17.03
N ASP A 73 -13.85 -16.23 -17.05
CA ASP A 73 -12.81 -16.55 -16.06
C ASP A 73 -11.63 -15.58 -16.15
N TYR A 74 -11.30 -15.10 -17.35
CA TYR A 74 -10.31 -14.03 -17.52
C TYR A 74 -10.73 -12.72 -16.84
N VAL A 75 -12.01 -12.39 -16.88
CA VAL A 75 -12.56 -11.20 -16.20
C VAL A 75 -12.48 -11.38 -14.69
N TYR A 76 -12.79 -12.58 -14.17
CA TYR A 76 -12.66 -12.87 -12.74
C TYR A 76 -11.21 -12.85 -12.26
N MET A 77 -10.25 -13.32 -13.06
CA MET A 77 -8.82 -13.25 -12.73
C MET A 77 -8.34 -11.79 -12.66
N VAL A 78 -8.68 -10.96 -13.65
CA VAL A 78 -8.35 -9.53 -13.62
C VAL A 78 -9.06 -8.83 -12.46
N GLY A 79 -10.32 -9.17 -12.21
CA GLY A 79 -11.11 -8.66 -11.10
C GLY A 79 -10.50 -8.97 -9.73
N ALA A 80 -9.98 -10.18 -9.53
CA ALA A 80 -9.33 -10.59 -8.29
C ALA A 80 -8.07 -9.77 -8.02
N VAL A 81 -7.23 -9.54 -9.04
CA VAL A 81 -6.02 -8.72 -8.90
C VAL A 81 -6.36 -7.24 -8.66
N ALA A 82 -7.36 -6.71 -9.38
CA ALA A 82 -7.83 -5.34 -9.18
C ALA A 82 -8.43 -5.13 -7.78
N ALA A 83 -9.24 -6.07 -7.30
CA ALA A 83 -9.79 -6.04 -5.95
C ALA A 83 -8.68 -6.08 -4.88
N ALA A 84 -7.70 -6.97 -5.04
CA ALA A 84 -6.54 -7.04 -4.16
C ALA A 84 -5.77 -5.72 -4.12
N PHE A 85 -5.54 -5.11 -5.29
CA PHE A 85 -4.89 -3.80 -5.38
C PHE A 85 -5.66 -2.72 -4.61
N VAL A 86 -6.97 -2.61 -4.83
CA VAL A 86 -7.82 -1.62 -4.15
C VAL A 86 -7.84 -1.84 -2.64
N LEU A 87 -7.98 -3.09 -2.18
CA LEU A 87 -7.99 -3.44 -0.76
C LEU A 87 -6.67 -3.06 -0.07
N CYS A 88 -5.52 -3.37 -0.68
CA CYS A 88 -4.21 -2.96 -0.15
C CYS A 88 -4.09 -1.44 -0.04
N ARG A 89 -4.56 -0.69 -1.04
CA ARG A 89 -4.53 0.78 -1.01
C ARG A 89 -5.46 1.38 0.03
N LEU A 90 -6.63 0.79 0.22
CA LEU A 90 -7.56 1.20 1.29
C LEU A 90 -6.94 0.92 2.65
N PHE A 91 -6.33 -0.25 2.85
CA PHE A 91 -5.64 -0.56 4.08
C PHE A 91 -4.52 0.45 4.38
N ASP A 92 -3.69 0.74 3.40
CA ASP A 92 -2.63 1.73 3.50
C ASP A 92 -3.17 3.16 3.77
N ALA A 93 -4.31 3.51 3.19
CA ALA A 93 -4.94 4.81 3.35
C ALA A 93 -5.47 5.05 4.77
N PHE A 94 -5.96 4.00 5.45
CA PHE A 94 -6.72 4.10 6.70
C PHE A 94 -5.98 3.50 7.92
N PHE A 95 -5.16 2.47 7.72
CA PHE A 95 -4.56 1.69 8.80
C PHE A 95 -3.03 1.82 8.83
N GLY A 96 -2.46 1.61 10.02
CA GLY A 96 -1.02 1.59 10.25
C GLY A 96 -0.35 2.97 10.34
N PRO A 97 0.75 3.10 11.12
CA PRO A 97 1.52 4.33 11.20
C PRO A 97 2.43 4.54 9.98
N LEU A 98 2.80 5.80 9.74
CA LEU A 98 3.89 6.16 8.85
C LEU A 98 5.22 5.95 9.59
N VAL A 99 6.22 5.43 8.88
CA VAL A 99 7.55 5.18 9.42
C VAL A 99 8.62 5.78 8.51
N LYS A 100 9.85 5.83 9.03
CA LYS A 100 11.01 6.30 8.29
C LYS A 100 11.43 5.26 7.23
N PRO A 101 11.77 5.67 6.00
CA PRO A 101 12.28 4.76 4.98
C PRO A 101 13.63 4.17 5.38
N ILE A 102 13.93 2.95 4.92
CA ILE A 102 15.22 2.26 5.14
C ILE A 102 16.23 2.63 4.04
N ARG A 103 15.77 3.28 2.97
CA ARG A 103 16.57 3.64 1.82
C ARG A 103 17.54 4.78 2.11
N ASN A 104 18.84 4.53 1.95
CA ASN A 104 19.89 5.52 2.15
C ASN A 104 19.84 6.68 1.15
N ASP A 105 19.39 6.46 -0.09
CA ASP A 105 19.30 7.51 -1.12
C ASP A 105 18.24 8.58 -0.84
N VAL A 106 17.45 8.39 0.23
CA VAL A 106 16.39 9.29 0.65
C VAL A 106 16.67 9.90 2.02
N LEU A 107 17.74 9.43 2.69
CA LEU A 107 18.20 9.91 4.00
C LEU A 107 19.35 10.93 3.88
N SER A 108 19.99 11.00 2.70
CA SER A 108 21.02 12.00 2.32
C SER A 108 20.37 13.31 1.88
#